data_AF-A0A0B2QMD4-F1
#
_entry.id   AF-A0A0B2QMD4-F1
#
_cell.length_a   1.000
_cell.length_b   1.000
_cell.length_c   1.000
_cell.angle_alpha   90.00
_cell.angle_beta   90.00
_cell.angle_gamma   90.00
#
_symmetry.space_group_name_H-M   'P 1'
#
loop_
_entity.id
_entity.type
_entity.pdbx_description
1 polymer ?
#
loop_
_entity_poly.entity_id
_entity_poly.type
_entity_poly.pdbx_seq_one_letter_code
_entity_poly.pdbx_strand_id
1 'polypeptide(L)'
;MSTYYCMLLLVVCREKLASEEPLGESSTYGDLGYRSFGSPGRYFTEVVIVVAQFAGSVAYFVFIGQNLYSVFQGQGLSKASYIFMLVPVEIGLSWVGSLSALAPFNIFADVCNVIAMGIVVKEDIQRAFGEGFSFGQRTMITSNIGGLPFAAGMAVFCFEGFGMTLALENSMQDKRKFPILLAQTFGGITLVYILFGFCGYMAFGEETRDIVTLNLPRNWSSLAVQVGLCVGLAFTLPVMFHPINEIVEGKLKIILRNNNDSMGLENMCIYVSRAIVVVGLAVIASFVPEFSVFASFVGSTLCAMLSFVMPATFHLKLFGSSLPIWQKALDSIVLLSGLFFAFYGTYNTIVGV
;
A
#
# COMPACT_ATOMS: atom_id res chain seq x y z
N MET A 1 -13.65 6.92 -3.19
CA MET A 1 -14.02 8.31 -3.59
C MET A 1 -13.14 9.35 -2.91
N SER A 2 -13.07 9.42 -1.58
CA SER A 2 -12.21 10.41 -0.89
C SER A 2 -10.72 10.25 -1.23
N THR A 3 -10.22 9.02 -1.29
CA THR A 3 -8.84 8.71 -1.69
C THR A 3 -8.50 9.19 -3.10
N TYR A 4 -9.38 8.91 -4.07
CA TYR A 4 -9.27 9.43 -5.44
C TYR A 4 -9.21 10.96 -5.48
N TYR A 5 -10.12 11.64 -4.78
CA TYR A 5 -10.14 13.11 -4.71
C TYR A 5 -8.81 13.66 -4.17
N CYS A 6 -8.28 13.06 -3.10
CA CYS A 6 -7.02 13.51 -2.52
C CYS A 6 -5.80 13.25 -3.41
N MET A 7 -5.78 12.15 -4.17
CA MET A 7 -4.73 11.93 -5.17
C MET A 7 -4.78 12.99 -6.28
N LEU A 8 -5.98 13.40 -6.71
CA LEU A 8 -6.11 14.52 -7.65
C LEU A 8 -5.64 15.84 -7.05
N LEU A 9 -5.93 16.11 -5.77
CA LEU A 9 -5.41 17.30 -5.10
C LEU A 9 -3.88 17.37 -5.15
N LEU A 10 -3.19 16.23 -4.97
CA LEU A 10 -1.73 16.17 -5.08
C LEU A 10 -1.24 16.53 -6.49
N VAL A 11 -1.88 15.96 -7.52
CA VAL A 11 -1.56 16.27 -8.92
C VAL A 11 -1.75 17.76 -9.21
N VAL A 12 -2.89 18.34 -8.79
CA VAL A 12 -3.18 19.77 -8.97
C VAL A 12 -2.17 20.66 -8.23
N CYS A 13 -1.80 20.31 -7.01
CA CYS A 13 -0.77 21.03 -6.26
C CYS A 13 0.58 20.98 -6.96
N ARG A 14 0.92 19.83 -7.57
CA ARG A 14 2.14 19.62 -8.33
C ARG A 14 2.15 20.40 -9.64
N GLU A 15 1.03 20.42 -10.38
CA GLU A 15 0.89 21.22 -11.60
C GLU A 15 1.08 22.72 -11.33
N LYS A 16 0.54 23.22 -10.21
CA LYS A 16 0.79 24.60 -9.78
C LYS A 16 2.27 24.86 -9.51
N LEU A 17 2.96 23.96 -8.80
CA LEU A 17 4.40 24.07 -8.58
C LEU A 17 5.17 24.14 -9.91
N ALA A 18 4.85 23.24 -10.84
CA ALA A 18 5.50 23.19 -12.15
C ALA A 18 5.27 24.47 -12.99
N SER A 19 4.15 25.16 -12.78
CA SER A 19 3.85 26.44 -13.43
C SER A 19 4.60 27.64 -12.84
N GLU A 20 4.97 27.58 -11.55
CA GLU A 20 5.70 28.65 -10.85
C GLU A 20 7.22 28.55 -11.06
N GLU A 21 7.78 27.35 -11.17
CA GLU A 21 9.22 27.12 -11.41
C GLU A 21 9.46 26.05 -12.49
N PRO A 22 9.84 26.44 -13.73
CA PRO A 22 10.07 25.50 -14.84
C PRO A 22 11.38 24.68 -14.74
N LEU A 23 12.09 24.71 -13.61
CA LEU A 23 13.46 24.15 -13.47
C LEU A 23 13.55 22.79 -12.72
N GLY A 24 12.44 22.07 -12.54
CA GLY A 24 12.49 20.69 -12.03
C GLY A 24 11.42 19.79 -12.63
N GLU A 25 11.80 18.96 -13.62
CA GLU A 25 10.89 18.03 -14.34
C GLU A 25 10.20 16.97 -13.46
N SER A 26 10.56 16.86 -12.18
CA SER A 26 10.01 15.86 -11.24
C SER A 26 9.80 16.45 -9.83
N SER A 27 8.72 17.19 -9.61
CA SER A 27 8.32 17.55 -8.25
C SER A 27 7.89 16.30 -7.49
N THR A 28 8.65 15.92 -6.47
CA THR A 28 8.32 14.79 -5.59
C THR A 28 7.31 15.20 -4.54
N TYR A 29 6.68 14.23 -3.88
CA TYR A 29 5.74 14.52 -2.78
C TYR A 29 6.45 15.27 -1.63
N GLY A 30 7.74 14.97 -1.39
CA GLY A 30 8.57 15.73 -0.43
C GLY A 30 8.74 17.21 -0.79
N ASP A 31 8.85 17.53 -2.08
CA ASP A 31 9.01 18.92 -2.54
C ASP A 31 7.72 19.75 -2.36
N LEU A 32 6.54 19.12 -2.45
CA LEU A 32 5.28 19.76 -2.08
C LEU A 32 5.24 20.13 -0.59
N GLY A 33 5.77 19.25 0.26
CA GLY A 33 5.95 19.52 1.70
C GLY A 33 6.92 20.68 1.94
N TYR A 34 8.02 20.74 1.19
CA TYR A 34 8.97 21.85 1.24
C TYR A 34 8.32 23.18 0.89
N ARG A 35 7.54 23.23 -0.19
CA ARG A 35 6.93 24.49 -0.65
C ARG A 35 5.85 24.99 0.32
N SER A 36 5.14 24.08 0.97
CA SER A 36 4.03 24.41 1.87
C SER A 36 4.50 24.86 3.26
N PHE A 37 5.54 24.22 3.82
CA PHE A 37 5.98 24.45 5.21
C PHE A 37 7.51 24.58 5.38
N GLY A 38 8.27 24.70 4.29
CA GLY A 38 9.74 24.75 4.32
C GLY A 38 10.38 23.40 4.64
N SER A 39 11.64 23.43 5.08
CA SER A 39 12.42 22.24 5.42
C SER A 39 11.74 21.26 6.40
N PRO A 40 11.04 21.73 7.47
CA PRO A 40 10.31 20.82 8.36
C PRO A 40 9.19 20.05 7.63
N GLY A 41 8.47 20.70 6.71
CA GLY A 41 7.42 20.06 5.92
C GLY A 41 7.95 18.98 4.99
N ARG A 42 9.10 19.24 4.35
CA ARG A 42 9.79 18.25 3.52
C ARG A 42 10.14 17.01 4.32
N TYR A 43 10.84 17.19 5.43
CA TYR A 43 11.29 16.09 6.28
C TYR A 43 10.11 15.27 6.80
N PHE A 44 9.07 15.94 7.29
CA PHE A 44 7.86 15.26 7.76
C PHE A 44 7.21 14.42 6.65
N THR A 45 7.04 14.99 5.46
CA THR A 45 6.42 14.30 4.31
C THR A 45 7.23 13.09 3.89
N GLU A 46 8.55 13.25 3.70
CA GLU A 46 9.46 12.16 3.34
C GLU A 46 9.48 11.03 4.39
N VAL A 47 9.51 11.38 5.68
CA VAL A 47 9.49 10.38 6.77
C VAL A 47 8.17 9.60 6.76
N VAL A 48 7.03 10.27 6.67
CA VAL A 48 5.74 9.57 6.67
C VAL A 48 5.60 8.68 5.43
N ILE A 49 6.05 9.13 4.25
CA ILE A 49 6.09 8.29 3.04
C ILE A 49 6.94 7.04 3.28
N VAL A 50 8.17 7.20 3.75
CA VAL A 50 9.09 6.08 3.99
C VAL A 50 8.50 5.09 5.00
N VAL A 51 7.96 5.58 6.12
CA VAL A 51 7.37 4.73 7.16
C VAL A 51 6.13 4.00 6.65
N ALA A 52 5.28 4.64 5.84
CA ALA A 52 4.10 4.00 5.25
C ALA A 52 4.48 2.93 4.22
N GLN A 53 5.46 3.20 3.36
CA GLN A 53 5.94 2.22 2.38
C GLN A 53 6.62 1.04 3.07
N PHE A 54 7.42 1.27 4.11
CA PHE A 54 7.97 0.22 4.96
C PHE A 54 6.87 -0.64 5.59
N ALA A 55 5.83 -0.02 6.12
CA ALA A 55 4.71 -0.73 6.69
C ALA A 55 3.96 -1.57 5.64
N GLY A 56 3.73 -1.05 4.43
CA GLY A 56 3.17 -1.81 3.31
C GLY A 56 4.03 -3.03 2.93
N SER A 57 5.35 -2.86 2.83
CA SER A 57 6.28 -3.96 2.56
C SER A 57 6.29 -5.02 3.66
N VAL A 58 6.20 -4.62 4.94
CA VAL A 58 6.05 -5.54 6.07
C VAL A 58 4.77 -6.37 5.93
N ALA A 59 3.65 -5.74 5.56
CA ALA A 59 2.40 -6.45 5.33
C ALA A 59 2.54 -7.52 4.23
N TYR A 60 3.23 -7.22 3.13
CA TYR A 60 3.52 -8.19 2.07
C TYR A 60 4.38 -9.35 2.57
N PHE A 61 5.46 -9.10 3.31
CA PHE A 61 6.26 -10.17 3.91
C PHE A 61 5.45 -11.07 4.84
N VAL A 62 4.60 -10.48 5.68
CA VAL A 62 3.70 -11.23 6.58
C VAL A 62 2.74 -12.11 5.79
N PHE A 63 2.11 -11.56 4.75
CA PHE A 63 1.17 -12.28 3.89
C PHE A 63 1.85 -13.48 3.21
N ILE A 64 2.99 -13.25 2.57
CA ILE A 64 3.73 -14.32 1.88
C ILE A 64 4.20 -15.37 2.89
N GLY A 65 4.74 -14.94 4.04
CA GLY A 65 5.19 -15.83 5.10
C GLY A 65 4.08 -16.74 5.65
N GLN A 66 2.87 -16.20 5.86
CA GLN A 66 1.72 -16.99 6.34
C GLN A 66 1.20 -17.95 5.28
N ASN A 67 1.13 -17.53 4.01
CA ASN A 67 0.71 -18.40 2.92
C ASN A 67 1.71 -19.54 2.67
N LEU A 68 3.02 -19.24 2.60
CA LEU A 68 4.05 -20.28 2.43
C LEU A 68 4.11 -21.23 3.62
N TYR A 69 3.99 -20.73 4.85
CA TYR A 69 3.89 -21.57 6.04
C TYR A 69 2.67 -22.52 5.94
N SER A 70 1.54 -22.02 5.46
CA SER A 70 0.33 -22.82 5.23
C SER A 70 0.51 -23.86 4.13
N VAL A 71 1.15 -23.53 3.00
CA VAL A 71 1.43 -24.45 1.88
C VAL A 71 2.32 -25.61 2.35
N PHE A 72 3.42 -25.29 3.04
CA PHE A 72 4.48 -26.25 3.37
C PHE A 72 4.39 -26.82 4.81
N GLN A 73 3.22 -26.84 5.44
CA GLN A 73 3.07 -27.44 6.77
C GLN A 73 3.56 -28.89 6.76
N GLY A 74 4.49 -29.22 7.67
CA GLY A 74 5.10 -30.54 7.80
C GLY A 74 6.64 -30.55 7.77
N GLN A 75 7.28 -29.44 7.39
CA GLN A 75 8.75 -29.31 7.35
C GLN A 75 9.38 -28.82 8.67
N GLY A 76 8.58 -28.57 9.72
CA GLY A 76 9.07 -28.10 11.03
C GLY A 76 9.62 -26.67 11.06
N LEU A 77 9.53 -25.92 9.95
CA LEU A 77 10.03 -24.55 9.84
C LEU A 77 9.05 -23.52 10.42
N SER A 78 9.58 -22.46 11.02
CA SER A 78 8.79 -21.36 11.57
C SER A 78 8.28 -20.40 10.48
N LYS A 79 7.22 -19.63 10.74
CA LYS A 79 6.75 -18.53 9.86
C LYS A 79 7.91 -17.59 9.46
N ALA A 80 8.77 -17.25 10.42
CA ALA A 80 9.93 -16.39 10.18
C ALA A 80 10.89 -17.00 9.15
N SER A 81 11.10 -18.32 9.18
CA SER A 81 11.98 -19.01 8.23
C SER A 81 11.52 -18.84 6.77
N TYR A 82 10.20 -18.87 6.51
CA TYR A 82 9.65 -18.62 5.18
C TYR A 82 9.81 -17.17 4.73
N ILE A 83 9.69 -16.20 5.66
CA ILE A 83 9.95 -14.78 5.37
C ILE A 83 11.43 -14.58 5.00
N PHE A 84 12.36 -15.15 5.76
CA PHE A 84 13.80 -15.02 5.48
C PHE A 84 14.24 -15.74 4.20
N MET A 85 13.52 -16.77 3.76
CA MET A 85 13.79 -17.44 2.47
C MET A 85 13.52 -16.53 1.27
N LEU A 86 12.64 -15.54 1.40
CA LEU A 86 12.32 -14.57 0.33
C LEU A 86 13.37 -13.46 0.24
N VAL A 87 14.05 -13.14 1.33
CA VAL A 87 15.01 -12.02 1.40
C VAL A 87 16.04 -12.03 0.27
N PRO A 88 16.70 -13.14 -0.09
CA PRO A 88 17.65 -13.15 -1.20
C PRO A 88 17.01 -12.82 -2.56
N VAL A 89 15.78 -13.30 -2.78
CA VAL A 89 15.01 -13.04 -4.01
C VAL A 89 14.65 -11.55 -4.07
N GLU A 90 14.15 -11.00 -2.96
CA GLU A 90 13.79 -9.59 -2.84
C GLU A 90 15.00 -8.66 -2.97
N ILE A 91 16.16 -9.02 -2.42
CA ILE A 91 17.40 -8.26 -2.63
C ILE A 91 17.76 -8.23 -4.11
N GLY A 92 17.71 -9.38 -4.79
CA GLY A 92 17.99 -9.46 -6.23
C GLY A 92 17.01 -8.63 -7.07
N LEU A 93 15.71 -8.70 -6.76
CA LEU A 93 14.68 -7.90 -7.43
C LEU A 93 14.79 -6.41 -7.11
N SER A 94 15.20 -6.06 -5.89
CA SER A 94 15.40 -4.66 -5.46
C SER A 94 16.50 -3.96 -6.23
N TRP A 95 17.41 -4.68 -6.89
CA TRP A 95 18.45 -4.09 -7.75
C TRP A 95 17.93 -3.64 -9.11
N VAL A 96 16.72 -4.06 -9.50
CA VAL A 96 16.07 -3.59 -10.72
C VAL A 96 15.58 -2.15 -10.49
N GLY A 97 16.32 -1.18 -11.02
CA GLY A 97 16.06 0.24 -10.78
C GLY A 97 14.96 0.89 -11.63
N SER A 98 14.33 0.17 -12.56
CA SER A 98 13.35 0.75 -13.49
C SER A 98 11.95 0.19 -13.28
N LEU A 99 11.00 1.05 -12.89
CA LEU A 99 9.56 0.73 -12.82
C LEU A 99 9.04 0.19 -14.16
N SER A 100 9.46 0.79 -15.27
CA SER A 100 9.05 0.38 -16.61
C SER A 100 9.57 -1.01 -16.99
N ALA A 101 10.72 -1.43 -16.45
CA ALA A 101 11.25 -2.78 -16.67
C ALA A 101 10.48 -3.84 -15.88
N LEU A 102 9.92 -3.46 -14.72
CA LEU A 102 9.11 -4.34 -13.86
C LEU A 102 7.64 -4.42 -14.31
N ALA A 103 7.15 -3.42 -15.04
CA ALA A 103 5.76 -3.35 -15.51
C ALA A 103 5.24 -4.64 -16.18
N PRO A 104 5.93 -5.29 -17.16
CA PRO A 104 5.41 -6.52 -17.77
C PRO A 104 5.32 -7.69 -16.78
N PHE A 105 6.27 -7.79 -15.83
CA PHE A 105 6.24 -8.82 -14.79
C PHE A 105 5.10 -8.58 -13.79
N ASN A 106 4.87 -7.32 -13.41
CA ASN A 106 3.78 -6.96 -12.52
C ASN A 106 2.41 -7.17 -13.19
N ILE A 107 2.27 -6.85 -14.49
CA ILE A 107 1.03 -7.13 -15.24
C ILE A 107 0.76 -8.64 -15.29
N PHE A 108 1.79 -9.45 -15.55
CA PHE A 108 1.64 -10.91 -15.53
C PHE A 108 1.23 -11.43 -14.14
N ALA A 109 1.88 -10.93 -13.09
CA ALA A 109 1.52 -11.20 -11.70
C ALA A 109 0.06 -10.81 -11.40
N ASP A 110 -0.39 -9.65 -11.84
CA ASP A 110 -1.75 -9.17 -11.65
C ASP A 110 -2.78 -10.06 -12.38
N VAL A 111 -2.48 -10.52 -13.60
CA VAL A 111 -3.33 -11.49 -14.31
C VAL A 111 -3.42 -12.80 -13.53
N CYS A 112 -2.30 -13.31 -13.02
CA CYS A 112 -2.29 -14.49 -12.15
C CYS A 112 -3.11 -14.26 -10.88
N ASN A 113 -3.01 -13.08 -10.26
CA ASN A 113 -3.78 -12.72 -9.07
C ASN A 113 -5.28 -12.70 -9.37
N VAL A 114 -5.71 -12.13 -10.50
CA VAL A 114 -7.13 -12.12 -10.91
C VAL A 114 -7.65 -13.55 -11.16
N ILE A 115 -6.86 -14.40 -11.82
CA ILE A 115 -7.21 -15.81 -12.01
C ILE A 115 -7.33 -16.52 -10.67
N ALA A 116 -6.37 -16.31 -9.78
CA ALA A 116 -6.34 -16.90 -8.46
C ALA A 116 -7.57 -16.47 -7.64
N MET A 117 -7.92 -15.18 -7.69
CA MET A 117 -9.12 -14.63 -7.08
C MET A 117 -10.40 -15.25 -7.67
N GLY A 118 -10.45 -15.44 -8.99
CA GLY A 118 -11.56 -16.13 -9.65
C GLY A 118 -11.75 -17.58 -9.21
N ILE A 119 -10.64 -18.29 -8.95
CA ILE A 119 -10.68 -19.65 -8.39
C ILE A 119 -11.24 -19.62 -6.97
N VAL A 120 -10.80 -18.68 -6.13
CA VAL A 120 -11.34 -18.50 -4.77
C VAL A 120 -12.84 -18.22 -4.82
N VAL A 121 -13.28 -17.26 -5.63
CA VAL A 121 -14.70 -16.93 -5.79
C VAL A 121 -15.51 -18.13 -6.28
N LYS A 122 -14.95 -18.95 -7.18
CA LYS A 122 -15.60 -20.18 -7.61
C LYS A 122 -15.75 -21.18 -6.48
N GLU A 123 -14.71 -21.42 -5.68
CA GLU A 123 -14.75 -22.32 -4.52
C GLU A 123 -15.74 -21.78 -3.46
N ASP A 124 -15.76 -20.47 -3.24
CA ASP A 124 -16.69 -19.75 -2.35
C ASP A 124 -18.14 -19.95 -2.78
N ILE A 125 -18.44 -19.75 -4.07
CA ILE A 125 -19.78 -19.97 -4.65
C ILE A 125 -20.18 -21.44 -4.51
N GLN A 126 -19.30 -22.39 -4.87
CA GLN A 126 -19.61 -23.82 -4.75
C GLN A 126 -19.93 -24.21 -3.30
N ARG A 127 -19.22 -23.63 -2.33
CA ARG A 127 -19.48 -23.86 -0.92
C ARG A 127 -20.76 -23.17 -0.43
N ALA A 128 -21.06 -21.97 -0.93
CA ALA A 128 -22.30 -21.25 -0.63
C ALA A 128 -23.54 -21.93 -1.24
N PHE A 129 -23.42 -22.67 -2.34
CA PHE A 129 -24.53 -23.43 -2.94
C PHE A 129 -24.55 -24.93 -2.54
N GLY A 130 -23.61 -25.38 -1.72
CA GLY A 130 -23.56 -26.75 -1.20
C GLY A 130 -24.56 -27.02 -0.07
N GLU A 131 -24.84 -28.31 0.19
CA GLU A 131 -25.75 -28.75 1.26
C GLU A 131 -25.25 -28.27 2.65
N GLY A 132 -25.98 -27.31 3.24
CA GLY A 132 -25.64 -26.71 4.55
C GLY A 132 -25.76 -25.19 4.60
N PHE A 133 -26.04 -24.52 3.47
CA PHE A 133 -26.14 -23.06 3.43
C PHE A 133 -27.45 -22.52 4.02
N SER A 134 -27.38 -21.93 5.21
CA SER A 134 -28.47 -21.14 5.79
C SER A 134 -28.18 -19.64 5.67
N PHE A 135 -28.83 -18.98 4.70
CA PHE A 135 -28.76 -17.53 4.53
C PHE A 135 -29.18 -16.78 5.81
N GLY A 136 -30.04 -17.39 6.63
CA GLY A 136 -30.61 -16.79 7.84
C GLY A 136 -29.67 -16.73 9.06
N GLN A 137 -28.56 -17.47 9.05
CA GLN A 137 -27.55 -17.40 10.11
C GLN A 137 -26.45 -16.37 9.85
N ARG A 138 -26.40 -15.76 8.66
CA ARG A 138 -25.40 -14.73 8.34
C ARG A 138 -25.89 -13.36 8.80
N THR A 139 -25.17 -12.78 9.74
CA THR A 139 -25.37 -11.43 10.24
C THR A 139 -24.90 -10.41 9.19
N MET A 140 -25.73 -10.18 8.16
CA MET A 140 -25.44 -9.25 7.06
C MET A 140 -25.14 -7.81 7.55
N ILE A 141 -25.63 -7.46 8.75
CA ILE A 141 -25.33 -6.20 9.43
C ILE A 141 -25.05 -6.55 10.89
N THR A 142 -23.78 -6.59 11.28
CA THR A 142 -23.41 -6.69 12.69
C THR A 142 -23.88 -5.40 13.39
N SER A 143 -24.63 -5.53 14.48
CA SER A 143 -25.04 -4.41 15.34
C SER A 143 -23.84 -3.72 16.03
N ASN A 144 -22.64 -4.24 15.85
CA ASN A 144 -21.41 -3.77 16.48
C ASN A 144 -20.74 -2.67 15.63
N ILE A 145 -21.11 -1.43 15.92
CA ILE A 145 -20.50 -0.20 15.36
C ILE A 145 -18.98 -0.16 15.64
N GLY A 146 -18.48 -0.90 16.64
CA GLY A 146 -17.07 -0.94 17.01
C GLY A 146 -16.13 -1.52 15.93
N GLY A 147 -16.65 -2.31 14.97
CA GLY A 147 -15.85 -2.83 13.85
C GLY A 147 -15.66 -1.85 12.70
N LEU A 148 -16.44 -0.77 12.63
CA LEU A 148 -16.40 0.19 11.52
C LEU A 148 -15.05 0.90 11.39
N PRO A 149 -14.39 1.37 12.47
CA PRO A 149 -13.08 2.00 12.36
C PRO A 149 -12.00 1.02 11.88
N PHE A 150 -12.07 -0.25 12.31
CA PHE A 150 -11.17 -1.28 11.84
C PHE A 150 -11.35 -1.53 10.34
N ALA A 151 -12.60 -1.67 9.88
CA ALA A 151 -12.90 -1.83 8.46
C ALA A 151 -12.48 -0.59 7.64
N ALA A 152 -12.66 0.62 8.20
CA ALA A 152 -12.22 1.86 7.57
C ALA A 152 -10.69 1.92 7.47
N GLY A 153 -9.95 1.56 8.52
CA GLY A 153 -8.50 1.45 8.50
C GLY A 153 -8.01 0.48 7.41
N MET A 154 -8.60 -0.73 7.37
CA MET A 154 -8.33 -1.71 6.32
C MET A 154 -8.65 -1.18 4.92
N ALA A 155 -9.77 -0.47 4.75
CA ALA A 155 -10.12 0.11 3.45
C ALA A 155 -9.10 1.18 3.02
N VAL A 156 -8.68 2.07 3.92
CA VAL A 156 -7.66 3.09 3.62
C VAL A 156 -6.33 2.43 3.27
N PHE A 157 -5.96 1.34 3.95
CA PHE A 157 -4.79 0.53 3.60
C PHE A 157 -4.91 -0.06 2.18
N CYS A 158 -6.05 -0.64 1.81
CA CYS A 158 -6.27 -1.22 0.48
C CYS A 158 -6.24 -0.17 -0.65
N PHE A 159 -6.55 1.10 -0.36
CA PHE A 159 -6.50 2.20 -1.31
C PHE A 159 -5.22 3.05 -1.16
N GLU A 160 -4.19 2.52 -0.48
CA GLU A 160 -2.86 3.13 -0.40
C GLU A 160 -2.17 3.08 -1.78
N GLY A 161 -1.27 4.03 -2.04
CA GLY A 161 -0.68 4.30 -3.35
C GLY A 161 -0.22 5.76 -3.51
N PHE A 162 -0.41 6.57 -2.47
CA PHE A 162 -0.11 8.00 -2.46
C PHE A 162 1.38 8.28 -2.61
N GLY A 163 2.24 7.43 -2.02
CA GLY A 163 3.69 7.55 -2.16
C GLY A 163 4.17 7.36 -3.60
N MET A 164 3.43 6.60 -4.42
CA MET A 164 3.77 6.30 -5.81
C MET A 164 3.01 7.15 -6.83
N THR A 165 1.97 7.90 -6.42
CA THR A 165 1.07 8.60 -7.34
C THR A 165 1.82 9.53 -8.30
N LEU A 166 2.73 10.36 -7.78
CA LEU A 166 3.51 11.30 -8.61
C LEU A 166 4.58 10.59 -9.45
N ALA A 167 5.19 9.52 -8.93
CA ALA A 167 6.16 8.71 -9.68
C ALA A 167 5.49 7.99 -10.85
N LEU A 168 4.30 7.43 -10.63
CA LEU A 168 3.47 6.79 -11.65
C LEU A 168 3.04 7.80 -12.72
N GLU A 169 2.52 8.96 -12.32
CA GLU A 169 2.17 10.04 -13.25
C GLU A 169 3.39 10.46 -14.09
N ASN A 170 4.57 10.59 -13.48
CA ASN A 170 5.81 10.94 -14.17
C ASN A 170 6.28 9.86 -15.15
N SER A 171 6.01 8.59 -14.87
CA SER A 171 6.34 7.47 -15.75
C SER A 171 5.40 7.34 -16.96
N MET A 172 4.26 8.04 -16.97
CA MET A 172 3.31 7.99 -18.09
C MET A 172 3.79 8.78 -19.30
N GLN A 173 3.61 8.19 -20.49
CA GLN A 173 3.86 8.88 -21.76
C GLN A 173 2.94 10.10 -21.94
N ASP A 174 1.69 10.03 -21.46
CA ASP A 174 0.70 11.11 -21.56
C ASP A 174 0.07 11.39 -20.19
N LYS A 175 0.64 12.36 -19.47
CA LYS A 175 0.22 12.77 -18.12
C LYS A 175 -1.23 13.27 -18.06
N ARG A 176 -1.78 13.81 -19.17
CA ARG A 176 -3.15 14.36 -19.22
C ARG A 176 -4.22 13.29 -19.02
N LYS A 177 -3.89 12.02 -19.32
CA LYS A 177 -4.79 10.88 -19.13
C LYS A 177 -4.78 10.33 -17.71
N PHE A 178 -3.85 10.77 -16.86
CA PHE A 178 -3.71 10.24 -15.50
C PHE A 178 -5.00 10.34 -14.67
N PRO A 179 -5.75 11.47 -14.64
CA PRO A 179 -6.98 11.54 -13.84
C PRO A 179 -8.07 10.56 -14.26
N ILE A 180 -8.20 10.30 -15.57
CA ILE A 180 -9.19 9.38 -16.14
C ILE A 180 -8.76 7.94 -15.85
N LEU A 181 -7.49 7.63 -16.07
CA LEU A 181 -6.92 6.31 -15.77
C LEU A 181 -7.06 5.99 -14.28
N LEU A 182 -6.75 6.95 -13.41
CA LEU A 182 -6.92 6.82 -11.97
C LEU A 182 -8.38 6.54 -11.59
N ALA A 183 -9.34 7.25 -12.20
CA ALA A 183 -10.76 7.02 -11.95
C ALA A 183 -11.22 5.60 -12.35
N GLN A 184 -10.78 5.14 -13.52
CA GLN A 184 -11.08 3.79 -14.02
C GLN A 184 -10.48 2.72 -13.11
N THR A 185 -9.21 2.88 -12.72
CA THR A 185 -8.53 1.97 -11.80
C THR A 185 -9.23 1.91 -10.46
N PHE A 186 -9.52 3.07 -9.83
CA PHE A 186 -10.23 3.11 -8.54
C PHE A 186 -11.63 2.50 -8.63
N GLY A 187 -12.36 2.75 -9.71
CA GLY A 187 -13.66 2.12 -9.95
C GLY A 187 -13.55 0.59 -10.07
N GLY A 188 -12.58 0.10 -10.84
CA GLY A 188 -12.32 -1.32 -11.04
C GLY A 188 -11.94 -2.03 -9.75
N ILE A 189 -10.92 -1.55 -9.03
CA ILE A 189 -10.46 -2.18 -7.78
C ILE A 189 -11.54 -2.14 -6.69
N THR A 190 -12.35 -1.07 -6.63
CA THR A 190 -13.47 -0.98 -5.68
C THR A 190 -14.49 -2.08 -5.95
N LEU A 191 -14.85 -2.28 -7.21
CA LEU A 191 -15.78 -3.34 -7.59
C LEU A 191 -15.22 -4.73 -7.24
N VAL A 192 -13.94 -4.97 -7.55
CA VAL A 192 -13.23 -6.21 -7.24
C VAL A 192 -13.23 -6.47 -5.74
N TYR A 193 -12.89 -5.48 -4.90
CA TYR A 193 -12.91 -5.62 -3.45
C TYR A 193 -14.30 -5.89 -2.87
N ILE A 194 -15.33 -5.20 -3.36
CA ILE A 194 -16.72 -5.43 -2.91
C ILE A 194 -17.17 -6.84 -3.27
N LEU A 195 -16.97 -7.27 -4.53
CA LEU A 195 -17.37 -8.59 -4.99
C LEU A 195 -16.62 -9.70 -4.23
N PHE A 196 -15.30 -9.55 -4.09
CA PHE A 196 -14.47 -10.53 -3.40
C PHE A 196 -14.80 -10.63 -1.91
N GLY A 197 -14.91 -9.48 -1.22
CA GLY A 197 -15.28 -9.43 0.19
C GLY A 197 -16.68 -10.01 0.44
N PHE A 198 -17.63 -9.71 -0.44
CA PHE A 198 -18.99 -10.27 -0.37
C PHE A 198 -18.98 -11.79 -0.55
N CYS A 199 -18.30 -12.30 -1.59
CA CYS A 199 -18.19 -13.75 -1.83
C CYS A 199 -17.50 -14.48 -0.67
N GLY A 200 -16.37 -13.96 -0.18
CA GLY A 200 -15.62 -14.57 0.92
C GLY A 200 -16.42 -14.59 2.22
N TYR A 201 -17.07 -13.48 2.58
CA TYR A 201 -17.94 -13.43 3.75
C TYR A 201 -19.15 -14.35 3.60
N MET A 202 -19.69 -14.51 2.39
CA MET A 202 -20.78 -15.43 2.08
C MET A 202 -20.33 -16.89 1.97
N ALA A 203 -19.05 -17.21 1.88
CA ALA A 203 -18.56 -18.58 1.95
C ALA A 203 -18.27 -19.00 3.40
N PHE A 204 -17.47 -18.22 4.12
CA PHE A 204 -16.90 -18.62 5.42
C PHE A 204 -17.60 -18.02 6.65
N GLY A 205 -18.31 -16.91 6.50
CA GLY A 205 -19.09 -16.32 7.60
C GLY A 205 -18.18 -15.84 8.72
N GLU A 206 -18.50 -16.17 9.97
CA GLU A 206 -17.71 -15.77 11.15
C GLU A 206 -16.37 -16.50 11.27
N GLU A 207 -16.15 -17.60 10.53
CA GLU A 207 -14.86 -18.32 10.50
C GLU A 207 -13.83 -17.71 9.53
N THR A 208 -14.11 -16.52 8.97
CA THR A 208 -13.22 -15.86 8.02
C THR A 208 -11.93 -15.40 8.71
N ARG A 209 -10.82 -16.10 8.45
CA ARG A 209 -9.47 -15.64 8.82
C ARG A 209 -9.07 -14.33 8.13
N ASP A 210 -8.15 -13.59 8.75
CA ASP A 210 -7.49 -12.38 8.25
C ASP A 210 -7.10 -12.43 6.77
N ILE A 211 -6.55 -13.58 6.36
CA ILE A 211 -6.16 -13.86 5.00
C ILE A 211 -7.08 -14.97 4.50
N VAL A 212 -7.98 -14.63 3.58
CA VAL A 212 -9.00 -15.56 3.08
C VAL A 212 -8.40 -16.80 2.41
N THR A 213 -7.21 -16.70 1.81
CA THR A 213 -6.54 -17.87 1.21
C THR A 213 -6.19 -18.94 2.24
N LEU A 214 -6.07 -18.59 3.52
CA LEU A 214 -5.85 -19.54 4.61
C LEU A 214 -7.11 -20.30 5.03
N ASN A 215 -8.29 -19.92 4.52
CA ASN A 215 -9.55 -20.63 4.74
C ASN A 215 -9.83 -21.68 3.66
N LEU A 216 -9.08 -21.65 2.55
CA LEU A 216 -9.30 -22.57 1.44
C LEU A 216 -8.98 -24.02 1.82
N PRO A 217 -9.72 -25.00 1.27
CA PRO A 217 -9.40 -26.41 1.44
C PRO A 217 -8.02 -26.74 0.87
N ARG A 218 -7.40 -27.82 1.34
CA ARG A 218 -6.02 -28.16 1.00
C ARG A 218 -5.92 -28.93 -0.32
N ASN A 219 -6.37 -28.30 -1.40
CA ASN A 219 -6.41 -28.86 -2.76
C ASN A 219 -5.30 -28.26 -3.64
N TRP A 220 -4.97 -28.94 -4.75
CA TRP A 220 -3.99 -28.44 -5.72
C TRP A 220 -4.35 -27.05 -6.28
N SER A 221 -5.64 -26.75 -6.45
CA SER A 221 -6.14 -25.43 -6.86
C SER A 221 -5.78 -24.35 -5.84
N SER A 222 -6.12 -24.58 -4.58
CA SER A 222 -5.91 -23.64 -3.50
C SER A 222 -4.42 -23.43 -3.19
N LEU A 223 -3.59 -24.47 -3.33
CA LEU A 223 -2.13 -24.35 -3.26
C LEU A 223 -1.57 -23.50 -4.41
N ALA A 224 -2.04 -23.71 -5.64
CA ALA A 224 -1.64 -22.90 -6.79
C ALA A 224 -2.05 -21.42 -6.63
N VAL A 225 -3.22 -21.16 -6.07
CA VAL A 225 -3.69 -19.81 -5.70
C VAL A 225 -2.76 -19.17 -4.66
N GLN A 226 -2.47 -19.86 -3.56
CA GLN A 226 -1.60 -19.35 -2.49
C GLN A 226 -0.21 -19.01 -3.01
N VAL A 227 0.41 -19.92 -3.77
CA VAL A 227 1.73 -19.71 -4.38
C VAL A 227 1.68 -18.59 -5.43
N GLY A 228 0.63 -18.56 -6.27
CA GLY A 228 0.44 -17.53 -7.28
C GLY A 228 0.38 -16.12 -6.68
N LEU A 229 -0.42 -15.92 -5.63
CA LEU A 229 -0.49 -14.64 -4.91
C LEU A 229 0.85 -14.28 -4.25
N CYS A 230 1.57 -15.27 -3.70
CA CYS A 230 2.90 -15.05 -3.12
C CYS A 230 3.89 -14.55 -4.17
N VAL A 231 3.93 -15.19 -5.34
CA VAL A 231 4.78 -14.80 -6.46
C VAL A 231 4.38 -13.40 -6.96
N GLY A 232 3.08 -13.13 -7.05
CA GLY A 232 2.59 -11.82 -7.47
C GLY A 232 3.07 -10.70 -6.55
N LEU A 233 2.90 -10.87 -5.23
CA LEU A 233 3.38 -9.91 -4.24
C LEU A 233 4.89 -9.74 -4.24
N ALA A 234 5.66 -10.79 -4.49
CA ALA A 234 7.12 -10.71 -4.63
C ALA A 234 7.54 -9.82 -5.82
N PHE A 235 6.78 -9.82 -6.92
CA PHE A 235 7.03 -8.89 -8.04
C PHE A 235 6.56 -7.46 -7.77
N THR A 236 5.56 -7.27 -6.91
CA THR A 236 5.04 -5.95 -6.52
C THR A 236 5.91 -5.28 -5.44
N LEU A 237 6.62 -6.04 -4.60
CA LEU A 237 7.50 -5.52 -3.55
C LEU A 237 8.55 -4.50 -4.05
N PRO A 238 9.29 -4.76 -5.14
CA PRO A 238 10.24 -3.79 -5.72
C PRO A 238 9.58 -2.47 -6.14
N VAL A 239 8.32 -2.51 -6.59
CA VAL A 239 7.55 -1.32 -6.97
C VAL A 239 7.24 -0.47 -5.74
N MET A 240 6.84 -1.09 -4.63
CA MET A 240 6.61 -0.40 -3.34
C MET A 240 7.90 0.22 -2.77
N PHE A 241 9.07 -0.35 -3.08
CA PHE A 241 10.36 0.24 -2.69
C PHE A 241 10.77 1.43 -3.52
N HIS A 242 10.11 1.74 -4.64
CA HIS A 242 10.53 2.86 -5.49
C HIS A 242 10.56 4.21 -4.74
N PRO A 243 9.52 4.66 -4.01
CA PRO A 243 9.57 5.94 -3.31
C PRO A 243 10.61 5.96 -2.18
N ILE A 244 10.83 4.81 -1.52
CA ILE A 244 11.87 4.67 -0.50
C ILE A 244 13.24 4.87 -1.13
N ASN A 245 13.51 4.15 -2.23
CA ASN A 245 14.78 4.21 -2.93
C ASN A 245 15.03 5.63 -3.46
N GLU A 246 14.03 6.28 -4.05
CA GLU A 246 14.13 7.66 -4.53
C GLU A 246 14.53 8.63 -3.40
N ILE A 247 13.90 8.52 -2.22
CA ILE A 247 14.20 9.39 -1.06
C ILE A 247 15.57 9.07 -0.46
N VAL A 248 15.88 7.79 -0.24
CA VAL A 248 17.14 7.33 0.38
C VAL A 248 18.32 7.64 -0.53
N GLU A 249 18.22 7.34 -1.83
CA GLU A 249 19.26 7.63 -2.81
C GLU A 249 19.45 9.12 -3.00
N GLY A 250 18.36 9.90 -3.03
CA GLY A 250 18.45 11.37 -3.09
C GLY A 250 19.31 11.93 -1.96
N LYS A 251 19.08 11.48 -0.71
CA LYS A 251 19.89 11.91 0.44
C LYS A 251 21.31 11.35 0.40
N LEU A 252 21.48 10.08 0.06
CA LEU A 252 22.77 9.42 0.01
C LEU A 252 23.69 10.05 -1.04
N LYS A 253 23.16 10.38 -2.23
CA LYS A 253 23.90 11.06 -3.30
C LYS A 253 24.39 12.45 -2.87
N ILE A 254 23.58 13.20 -2.11
CA ILE A 254 24.01 14.51 -1.59
C ILE A 254 25.19 14.34 -0.61
N ILE A 255 25.11 13.35 0.28
CA ILE A 255 26.18 13.08 1.27
C ILE A 255 27.47 12.65 0.57
N LEU A 256 27.39 11.68 -0.34
CA LEU A 256 28.54 11.13 -1.05
C LEU A 256 29.18 12.14 -2.01
N ARG A 257 28.36 12.96 -2.70
CA ARG A 257 28.87 14.04 -3.55
C ARG A 257 29.61 15.11 -2.75
N ASN A 258 29.15 15.42 -1.52
CA ASN A 258 29.88 16.33 -0.63
C ASN A 258 31.24 15.76 -0.18
N ASN A 259 31.40 14.43 -0.18
CA ASN A 259 32.64 13.76 0.22
C ASN A 259 33.61 13.47 -0.95
N ASN A 260 33.29 13.90 -2.19
CA ASN A 260 34.07 13.59 -3.41
C ASN A 260 34.28 12.07 -3.64
N ASP A 261 33.32 11.25 -3.26
CA ASP A 261 33.41 9.80 -3.42
C ASP A 261 33.30 9.36 -4.89
N SER A 262 34.00 8.28 -5.24
CA SER A 262 33.99 7.74 -6.62
C SER A 262 32.61 7.18 -7.02
N MET A 263 32.24 7.30 -8.30
CA MET A 263 30.95 6.86 -8.84
C MET A 263 30.66 5.36 -8.62
N GLY A 264 31.69 4.54 -8.44
CA GLY A 264 31.55 3.12 -8.09
C GLY A 264 31.15 2.88 -6.63
N LEU A 265 31.66 3.70 -5.70
CA LEU A 265 31.32 3.63 -4.27
C LEU A 265 29.87 4.07 -4.04
N GLU A 266 29.40 5.08 -4.78
CA GLU A 266 28.01 5.53 -4.75
C GLU A 266 27.03 4.41 -5.08
N ASN A 267 27.22 3.73 -6.21
CA ASN A 267 26.36 2.61 -6.60
C ASN A 267 26.42 1.46 -5.59
N MET A 268 27.60 1.14 -5.06
CA MET A 268 27.75 0.09 -4.05
C MET A 268 27.00 0.43 -2.76
N CYS A 269 27.13 1.67 -2.26
CA CYS A 269 26.41 2.13 -1.07
C CYS A 269 24.89 2.08 -1.28
N ILE A 270 24.40 2.41 -2.48
CA ILE A 270 22.98 2.31 -2.82
C ILE A 270 22.52 0.84 -2.74
N TYR A 271 23.19 -0.10 -3.41
CA TYR A 271 22.80 -1.51 -3.38
C TYR A 271 22.86 -2.12 -1.97
N VAL A 272 23.87 -1.76 -1.18
CA VAL A 272 23.98 -2.19 0.23
C VAL A 272 22.84 -1.61 1.06
N SER A 273 22.50 -0.33 0.88
CA SER A 273 21.39 0.30 1.61
C SER A 273 20.05 -0.38 1.31
N ARG A 274 19.79 -0.73 0.04
CA ARG A 274 18.59 -1.48 -0.37
C ARG A 274 18.54 -2.84 0.32
N ALA A 275 19.66 -3.58 0.34
CA ALA A 275 19.73 -4.88 1.01
C ALA A 275 19.49 -4.78 2.53
N ILE A 276 20.07 -3.79 3.20
CA ILE A 276 19.87 -3.54 4.64
C ILE A 276 18.40 -3.26 4.95
N VAL A 277 17.74 -2.43 4.13
CA VAL A 277 16.31 -2.13 4.26
C VAL A 277 15.47 -3.40 4.14
N VAL A 278 15.69 -4.22 3.11
CA VAL A 278 14.96 -5.48 2.91
C VAL A 278 15.11 -6.40 4.12
N VAL A 279 16.33 -6.57 4.62
CA VAL A 279 16.60 -7.41 5.81
C VAL A 279 15.89 -6.86 7.05
N GLY A 280 15.96 -5.54 7.28
CA GLY A 280 15.29 -4.90 8.41
C GLY A 280 13.77 -5.09 8.38
N LEU A 281 13.16 -4.98 7.20
CA LEU A 281 11.72 -5.19 7.03
C LEU A 281 11.32 -6.65 7.27
N ALA A 282 12.12 -7.61 6.80
CA ALA A 282 11.89 -9.02 7.07
C ALA A 282 11.96 -9.35 8.57
N VAL A 283 12.90 -8.73 9.30
CA VAL A 283 12.98 -8.84 10.76
C VAL A 283 11.71 -8.30 11.42
N ILE A 284 11.26 -7.09 11.06
CA ILE A 284 10.03 -6.51 11.61
C ILE A 284 8.82 -7.41 11.30
N ALA A 285 8.70 -7.91 10.06
CA ALA A 285 7.63 -8.80 9.64
C ALA A 285 7.58 -10.12 10.43
N SER A 286 8.73 -10.61 10.92
CA SER A 286 8.77 -11.82 11.74
C SER A 286 8.11 -11.65 13.11
N PHE A 287 8.02 -10.41 13.62
CA PHE A 287 7.38 -10.08 14.90
C PHE A 287 5.90 -9.76 14.78
N VAL A 288 5.36 -9.58 13.56
CA VAL A 288 3.95 -9.24 13.35
C VAL A 288 3.09 -10.53 13.45
N PRO A 289 2.23 -10.66 14.47
CA PRO A 289 1.45 -11.87 14.68
C PRO A 289 0.21 -11.92 13.78
N GLU A 290 -0.56 -10.83 13.75
CA GLU A 290 -1.85 -10.71 13.06
C GLU A 290 -1.76 -9.71 11.92
N PHE A 291 -2.11 -10.16 10.71
CA PHE A 291 -1.98 -9.34 9.50
C PHE A 291 -3.03 -8.24 9.48
N SER A 292 -4.27 -8.55 9.84
CA SER A 292 -5.40 -7.63 9.71
C SER A 292 -5.30 -6.47 10.70
N VAL A 293 -4.90 -6.73 11.95
CA VAL A 293 -4.63 -5.68 12.96
C VAL A 293 -3.51 -4.76 12.50
N PHE A 294 -2.41 -5.32 11.99
CA PHE A 294 -1.30 -4.51 11.48
C PHE A 294 -1.72 -3.65 10.28
N ALA A 295 -2.39 -4.24 9.28
CA ALA A 295 -2.86 -3.52 8.10
C ALA A 295 -3.87 -2.41 8.46
N SER A 296 -4.79 -2.69 9.39
CA SER A 296 -5.79 -1.74 9.87
C SER A 296 -5.15 -0.57 10.62
N PHE A 297 -4.15 -0.84 11.46
CA PHE A 297 -3.35 0.18 12.14
C PHE A 297 -2.61 1.07 11.16
N VAL A 298 -1.88 0.47 10.21
CA VAL A 298 -1.12 1.20 9.18
C VAL A 298 -2.05 2.07 8.33
N GLY A 299 -3.19 1.52 7.93
CA GLY A 299 -4.22 2.20 7.15
C GLY A 299 -4.84 3.40 7.88
N SER A 300 -5.26 3.19 9.12
CA SER A 300 -5.90 4.22 9.93
C SER A 300 -4.94 5.33 10.37
N THR A 301 -3.64 5.05 10.49
CA THR A 301 -2.63 6.02 10.93
C THR A 301 -1.84 6.60 9.77
N LEU A 302 -0.85 5.87 9.27
CA LEU A 302 0.13 6.32 8.27
C LEU A 302 -0.54 6.64 6.94
N CYS A 303 -1.40 5.74 6.46
CA CYS A 303 -2.09 5.94 5.18
C CYS A 303 -3.11 7.08 5.30
N ALA A 304 -3.85 7.21 6.42
CA ALA A 304 -4.76 8.35 6.63
C ALA A 304 -4.03 9.70 6.66
N MET A 305 -2.84 9.76 7.29
CA MET A 305 -2.00 10.96 7.28
C MET A 305 -1.52 11.32 5.86
N LEU A 306 -1.07 10.33 5.08
CA LEU A 306 -0.62 10.52 3.68
C LEU A 306 -1.73 10.81 2.70
N SER A 307 -2.89 10.18 2.89
CA SER A 307 -3.99 10.21 1.94
C SER A 307 -4.93 11.38 2.15
N PHE A 308 -5.16 11.80 3.40
CA PHE A 308 -6.15 12.84 3.71
C PHE A 308 -5.49 14.10 4.23
N VAL A 309 -4.61 14.00 5.23
CA VAL A 309 -4.06 15.17 5.93
C VAL A 309 -3.09 15.95 5.04
N MET A 310 -2.11 15.28 4.42
CA MET A 310 -1.11 15.96 3.59
C MET A 310 -1.70 16.62 2.33
N PRO A 311 -2.50 15.93 1.48
CA PRO A 311 -3.04 16.56 0.27
C PRO A 311 -3.95 17.75 0.58
N ALA A 312 -4.81 17.63 1.59
CA ALA A 312 -5.71 18.71 1.99
C ALA A 312 -4.95 19.90 2.57
N THR A 313 -3.93 19.68 3.41
CA THR A 313 -3.11 20.77 3.96
C THR A 313 -2.33 21.50 2.86
N PHE A 314 -1.75 20.78 1.90
CA PHE A 314 -1.02 21.38 0.79
C PHE A 314 -1.95 22.18 -0.11
N HIS A 315 -3.12 21.65 -0.45
CA HIS A 315 -4.08 22.35 -1.29
C HIS A 315 -4.60 23.64 -0.62
N LEU A 316 -4.98 23.58 0.67
CA LEU A 316 -5.40 24.74 1.45
C LEU A 316 -4.30 25.80 1.57
N LYS A 317 -3.03 25.39 1.72
CA LYS A 317 -1.90 26.32 1.82
C LYS A 317 -1.54 26.96 0.49
N LEU A 318 -1.47 26.17 -0.59
CA LEU A 318 -1.05 26.63 -1.90
C LEU A 318 -2.14 27.45 -2.59
N PHE A 319 -3.42 27.08 -2.46
CA PHE A 319 -4.52 27.73 -3.17
C PHE A 319 -5.47 28.53 -2.26
N GLY A 320 -5.20 28.61 -0.95
CA GLY A 320 -6.12 29.14 0.05
C GLY A 320 -6.73 30.52 -0.24
N SER A 321 -6.04 31.43 -0.94
CA SER A 321 -6.62 32.74 -1.32
C SER A 321 -7.56 32.65 -2.53
N SER A 322 -7.34 31.71 -3.43
CA SER A 322 -8.06 31.57 -4.71
C SER A 322 -9.22 30.57 -4.66
N LEU A 323 -9.32 29.75 -3.59
CA LEU A 323 -10.34 28.71 -3.50
C LEU A 323 -11.74 29.24 -3.10
N PRO A 324 -12.82 28.74 -3.74
CA PRO A 324 -14.18 28.97 -3.29
C PRO A 324 -14.42 28.34 -1.92
N ILE A 325 -15.37 28.91 -1.17
CA ILE A 325 -15.67 28.53 0.22
C ILE A 325 -16.06 27.05 0.33
N TRP A 326 -16.78 26.51 -0.66
CA TRP A 326 -17.16 25.10 -0.69
C TRP A 326 -15.96 24.15 -0.78
N GLN A 327 -14.96 24.46 -1.61
CA GLN A 327 -13.74 23.64 -1.71
C GLN A 327 -12.92 23.71 -0.41
N LYS A 328 -12.82 24.90 0.21
CA LYS A 328 -12.17 25.04 1.52
C LYS A 328 -12.85 24.20 2.60
N ALA A 329 -14.19 24.18 2.60
CA ALA A 329 -14.96 23.38 3.54
C ALA A 329 -14.73 21.87 3.30
N LEU A 330 -14.74 21.42 2.05
CA LEU A 330 -14.45 20.02 1.69
C LEU A 330 -13.05 19.60 2.14
N ASP A 331 -12.01 20.38 1.82
CA ASP A 331 -10.64 20.05 2.21
C ASP A 331 -10.47 20.04 3.73
N SER A 332 -11.14 20.96 4.43
CA SER A 332 -11.15 20.99 5.90
C SER A 332 -11.84 19.77 6.50
N ILE A 333 -12.95 19.31 5.91
CA ILE A 333 -13.64 18.07 6.33
C ILE A 333 -12.72 16.86 6.11
N VAL A 334 -12.07 16.77 4.95
CA VAL A 334 -11.12 15.68 4.64
C VAL A 334 -9.97 15.68 5.65
N LEU A 335 -9.38 16.84 5.92
CA LEU A 335 -8.30 17.00 6.90
C LEU A 335 -8.73 16.54 8.30
N LEU A 336 -9.89 17.01 8.78
CA LEU A 336 -10.41 16.62 10.09
C LEU A 336 -10.73 15.13 10.18
N SER A 337 -11.29 14.55 9.11
CA SER A 337 -11.56 13.11 9.04
C SER A 337 -10.26 12.29 9.09
N GLY A 338 -9.21 12.71 8.38
CA GLY A 338 -7.90 12.07 8.42
C GLY A 338 -7.25 12.14 9.80
N LEU A 339 -7.31 13.29 10.48
CA LEU A 339 -6.82 13.43 11.85
C LEU A 339 -7.61 12.58 12.84
N PHE A 340 -8.92 12.51 12.68
CA PHE A 340 -9.77 11.66 13.51
C PHE A 340 -9.41 10.18 13.35
N PHE A 341 -9.26 9.70 12.11
CA PHE A 341 -8.83 8.32 11.85
C PHE A 341 -7.44 8.03 12.41
N ALA A 342 -6.48 8.94 12.24
CA ALA A 342 -5.12 8.74 12.74
C ALA A 342 -5.09 8.70 14.27
N PHE A 343 -5.83 9.58 14.94
CA PHE A 343 -5.93 9.59 16.40
C PHE A 343 -6.62 8.31 16.91
N TYR A 344 -7.77 7.97 16.32
CA TYR A 344 -8.56 6.82 16.72
C TYR A 344 -7.82 5.50 16.49
N GLY A 345 -7.16 5.35 15.33
CA GLY A 345 -6.33 4.19 15.01
C GLY A 345 -5.18 4.00 16.00
N THR A 346 -4.46 5.09 16.30
CA THR A 346 -3.38 5.07 17.30
C THR A 346 -3.91 4.72 18.69
N TYR A 347 -5.06 5.28 19.08
CA TYR A 347 -5.70 5.03 20.37
C TYR A 347 -6.09 3.55 20.52
N ASN A 348 -6.80 2.97 19.55
CA ASN A 348 -7.21 1.56 19.63
C ASN A 348 -6.01 0.62 19.70
N THR A 349 -4.94 0.88 18.96
CA THR A 349 -3.73 0.07 19.02
C THR A 349 -3.02 0.16 20.36
N ILE A 350 -2.99 1.34 21.00
CA ILE A 350 -2.38 1.52 22.32
C ILE A 350 -3.22 0.89 23.43
N VAL A 351 -4.55 1.02 23.35
CA VAL A 351 -5.47 0.49 24.37
C VAL A 351 -5.74 -1.01 24.18
N GLY A 352 -5.40 -1.58 23.02
CA GLY A 352 -5.50 -3.01 22.75
C GLY A 352 -6.94 -3.50 22.63
N VAL A 353 -7.82 -2.66 22.06
CA VAL A 353 -9.26 -2.94 21.86
C VAL A 353 -9.57 -3.16 20.39
#